data_AF-A0AAD8EFT1-F1
#
_entry.id   AF-A0AAD8EFT1-F1
#
_cell.length_a   1.000
_cell.length_b   1.000
_cell.length_c   1.000
_cell.angle_alpha   90.00
_cell.angle_beta   90.00
_cell.angle_gamma   90.00
#
_symmetry.space_group_name_H-M   'P 1'
#
loop_
_entity.id
_entity.type
_entity.pdbx_description
1 polymer ?
#
loop_
_entity_poly.entity_id
_entity_poly.type
_entity_poly.pdbx_seq_one_letter_code
_entity_poly.pdbx_strand_id
1 'polypeptide(L)'
;MAGIFGPRLGQTSPQVQSICDTKDIPHIETTWDTKQRRQDFLVNLHPHPSTLSLLYVEMVTAWGWKTFTLLYEDSSGLIRLNSLLKCMITVKGVTIRQLDPLHNHRTVLRRIRNSGEKNIILDCSIELLPEVLKQAQQVGLMTPLHNYIITSLDLHTIDLEPYKYSDTNITGLRMVNPWSDIC
;
A
#
# COMPACT_ATOMS: atom_id res chain seq x y z
N MET A 1 14.35 20.15 -25.51
CA MET A 1 13.90 18.76 -25.37
C MET A 1 12.51 18.78 -24.77
N ALA A 2 11.57 18.07 -25.39
CA ALA A 2 10.20 17.90 -24.88
C ALA A 2 10.01 16.42 -24.51
N GLY A 3 9.22 16.16 -23.47
CA GLY A 3 8.90 14.80 -23.02
C GLY A 3 7.39 14.59 -22.97
N ILE A 4 6.98 13.33 -23.00
CA ILE A 4 5.57 12.94 -22.88
C ILE A 4 5.32 12.51 -21.44
N PHE A 5 4.37 13.18 -20.79
CA PHE A 5 3.83 12.69 -19.54
C PHE A 5 2.84 11.57 -19.83
N GLY A 6 3.10 10.41 -19.23
CA GLY A 6 2.33 9.21 -19.44
C GLY A 6 0.89 9.33 -18.97
N PRO A 7 0.03 8.42 -19.46
CA PRO A 7 -1.36 8.38 -19.05
C PRO A 7 -1.47 8.06 -17.56
N ARG A 8 -2.51 8.58 -16.91
CA ARG A 8 -2.79 8.26 -15.49
C ARG A 8 -3.23 6.81 -15.26
N LEU A 9 -3.58 6.09 -16.32
CA LEU A 9 -4.02 4.69 -16.27
C LEU A 9 -2.94 3.80 -16.89
N GLY A 10 -2.41 2.86 -16.12
CA GLY A 10 -1.32 1.98 -16.57
C GLY A 10 -1.68 1.06 -17.75
N GLN A 11 -2.96 0.94 -18.13
CA GLN A 11 -3.37 0.10 -19.26
C GLN A 11 -2.93 0.64 -20.62
N THR A 12 -2.87 1.96 -20.79
CA THR A 12 -2.47 2.61 -22.06
C THR A 12 -0.99 2.98 -22.10
N SER A 13 -0.30 2.90 -20.95
CA SER A 13 1.14 3.16 -20.82
C SER A 13 2.01 2.42 -21.84
N PRO A 14 1.83 1.10 -22.04
CA PRO A 14 2.67 0.35 -22.98
C PRO A 14 2.56 0.83 -24.43
N GLN A 15 1.38 1.35 -24.81
CA GLN A 15 1.13 1.85 -26.16
C GLN A 15 1.85 3.20 -26.36
N VAL A 16 1.75 4.09 -25.38
CA VAL A 16 2.46 5.39 -25.39
C VAL A 16 3.97 5.17 -25.37
N GLN A 17 4.44 4.22 -24.55
CA GLN A 17 5.84 3.87 -24.47
C GLN A 17 6.42 3.38 -25.79
N SER A 18 5.70 2.50 -26.52
CA SER A 18 6.16 2.00 -27.82
C SER A 18 6.36 3.12 -28.85
N ILE A 19 5.48 4.13 -28.84
CA ILE A 19 5.59 5.31 -29.70
C ILE A 19 6.80 6.16 -29.28
N CYS A 20 6.98 6.35 -27.96
CA CYS A 20 8.09 7.13 -27.39
C CYS A 20 9.44 6.48 -27.71
N ASP A 21 9.55 5.15 -27.56
CA ASP A 21 10.71 4.35 -27.95
C ASP A 21 11.03 4.48 -29.45
N THR A 22 9.99 4.50 -30.31
CA THR A 22 10.17 4.65 -31.77
C THR A 22 10.61 6.07 -32.17
N LYS A 23 10.31 7.07 -31.34
CA LYS A 23 10.53 8.49 -31.64
C LYS A 23 11.70 9.10 -30.88
N ASP A 24 12.41 8.30 -30.07
CA ASP A 24 13.46 8.77 -29.16
C ASP A 24 12.98 9.90 -28.24
N ILE A 25 11.71 9.84 -27.80
CA ILE A 25 11.09 10.84 -26.91
C ILE A 25 11.05 10.27 -25.49
N PRO A 26 11.49 11.01 -24.46
CA PRO A 26 11.38 10.54 -23.09
C PRO A 26 9.91 10.46 -22.64
N HIS A 27 9.51 9.29 -22.15
CA HIS A 27 8.22 9.02 -21.53
C HIS A 27 8.37 9.02 -20.00
N ILE A 28 7.61 9.88 -19.34
CA ILE A 28 7.65 10.04 -17.88
C ILE A 28 6.35 9.50 -17.29
N GLU A 29 6.46 8.43 -16.50
CA GLU A 29 5.34 7.82 -15.79
C GLU A 29 5.36 8.19 -14.31
N THR A 30 4.18 8.29 -13.71
CA THR A 30 3.98 8.55 -12.27
C THR A 30 3.12 7.48 -11.61
N THR A 31 2.76 6.43 -12.35
CA THR A 31 1.86 5.38 -11.91
C THR A 31 2.64 4.12 -11.55
N TRP A 32 2.08 3.34 -10.63
CA TRP A 32 2.61 2.01 -10.34
C TRP A 32 2.47 1.10 -11.57
N ASP A 33 3.54 0.43 -11.96
CA ASP A 33 3.50 -0.66 -12.94
C ASP A 33 4.24 -1.89 -12.38
N THR A 34 3.58 -3.04 -12.46
CA THR A 34 4.13 -4.33 -12.02
C THR A 34 5.07 -4.94 -13.04
N LYS A 35 5.00 -4.49 -14.30
CA LYS A 35 5.77 -5.00 -15.42
C LYS A 35 6.73 -3.97 -15.96
N GLN A 36 7.33 -3.17 -15.07
CA GLN A 36 8.34 -2.18 -15.43
C GLN A 36 9.55 -2.90 -16.05
N ARG A 37 9.51 -3.08 -17.37
CA ARG A 37 10.66 -3.54 -18.16
C ARG A 37 11.56 -2.32 -18.33
N ARG A 38 12.87 -2.51 -18.20
CA ARG A 38 13.81 -1.45 -18.56
C ARG A 38 13.65 -1.18 -20.06
N GLN A 39 13.24 0.04 -20.39
CA GLN A 39 13.10 0.55 -21.75
C GLN A 39 13.95 1.82 -21.86
N ASP A 40 14.58 2.03 -23.00
CA ASP A 40 15.66 3.01 -23.16
C ASP A 40 15.18 4.48 -23.10
N PHE A 41 13.86 4.72 -23.07
CA PHE A 41 13.25 6.06 -22.95
C PHE A 41 12.15 6.18 -21.90
N LEU A 42 12.09 5.27 -20.91
CA LEU A 42 11.11 5.30 -19.82
C LEU A 42 11.72 5.75 -18.50
N VAL A 43 11.15 6.78 -17.89
CA VAL A 43 11.43 7.18 -16.51
C VAL A 43 10.14 7.07 -15.70
N ASN A 44 10.09 6.15 -14.73
CA ASN A 44 8.99 6.07 -13.78
C ASN A 44 9.41 6.71 -12.45
N LEU A 45 8.66 7.72 -12.02
CA LEU A 45 8.89 8.43 -10.75
C LEU A 45 8.21 7.72 -9.57
N HIS A 46 7.34 6.74 -9.82
CA HIS A 46 6.73 5.94 -8.76
C HIS A 46 7.78 4.99 -8.15
N PRO A 47 7.80 4.82 -6.81
CA PRO A 47 8.72 3.89 -6.19
C PRO A 47 8.55 2.48 -6.71
N HIS A 48 9.68 1.82 -6.97
CA HIS A 48 9.65 0.44 -7.41
C HIS A 48 9.01 -0.47 -6.33
N PRO A 49 8.07 -1.36 -6.67
CA PRO A 49 7.37 -2.21 -5.70
C PRO A 49 8.31 -3.07 -4.85
N SER A 50 9.46 -3.49 -5.38
CA SER A 50 10.46 -4.24 -4.60
C SER A 50 11.10 -3.41 -3.49
N THR A 51 11.28 -2.10 -3.70
CA THR A 51 11.83 -1.19 -2.69
C THR A 51 10.81 -0.95 -1.58
N LEU A 52 9.54 -0.73 -1.95
CA LEU A 52 8.46 -0.60 -0.96
C LEU A 52 8.28 -1.87 -0.14
N SER A 53 8.33 -3.05 -0.77
CA SER A 53 8.19 -4.31 -0.05
C SER A 53 9.37 -4.61 0.88
N LEU A 54 10.60 -4.24 0.51
CA LEU A 54 11.76 -4.31 1.42
C LEU A 54 11.58 -3.38 2.63
N LEU A 55 11.12 -2.15 2.39
CA LEU A 55 10.84 -1.20 3.46
C LEU A 55 9.82 -1.73 4.47
N TYR A 56 8.73 -2.34 4.00
CA TYR A 56 7.76 -2.97 4.91
C TYR A 56 8.36 -4.13 5.71
N VAL A 57 9.24 -4.94 5.10
CA VAL A 57 9.99 -5.99 5.82
C VAL A 57 10.83 -5.38 6.93
N GLU A 58 11.60 -4.34 6.62
CA GLU A 58 12.45 -3.66 7.60
C GLU A 58 11.63 -3.01 8.72
N MET A 59 10.47 -2.42 8.43
CA MET A 59 9.56 -1.88 9.44
C MET A 59 9.04 -2.98 10.39
N VAL A 60 8.57 -4.09 9.84
CA VAL A 60 8.06 -5.23 10.62
C VAL A 60 9.17 -5.82 11.49
N THR A 61 10.39 -5.92 10.96
CA THR A 61 11.57 -6.39 11.70
C THR A 61 12.00 -5.40 12.79
N ALA A 62 12.01 -4.10 12.50
CA ALA A 62 12.38 -3.05 13.46
C ALA A 62 11.44 -3.00 14.66
N TRP A 63 10.15 -3.29 14.45
CA TRP A 63 9.17 -3.41 15.54
C TRP A 63 9.13 -4.79 16.22
N GLY A 64 9.91 -5.76 15.74
CA GLY A 64 9.98 -7.09 16.34
C GLY A 64 8.70 -7.92 16.19
N TRP A 65 7.91 -7.68 15.14
CA TRP A 65 6.66 -8.38 14.92
C TRP A 65 6.91 -9.84 14.49
N LYS A 66 6.44 -10.79 15.30
CA LYS A 66 6.53 -12.24 15.00
C LYS A 66 5.28 -12.77 14.29
N THR A 67 4.15 -12.13 14.50
CA THR A 67 2.85 -12.47 13.92
C THR A 67 2.18 -11.20 13.42
N PHE A 68 1.59 -11.25 12.23
CA PHE A 68 0.81 -10.15 11.66
C PHE A 68 -0.19 -10.67 10.61
N THR A 69 -1.22 -9.87 10.38
CA THR A 69 -2.24 -10.14 9.37
C THR A 69 -2.07 -9.18 8.21
N LEU A 70 -1.94 -9.69 6.99
CA LEU A 70 -2.01 -8.89 5.78
C LEU A 70 -3.46 -8.87 5.26
N LEU A 71 -4.06 -7.68 5.27
CA LEU A 71 -5.30 -7.38 4.58
C LEU A 71 -4.98 -6.74 3.24
N TYR A 72 -5.52 -7.28 2.15
CA TYR A 72 -5.35 -6.72 0.81
C TYR A 72 -6.71 -6.57 0.12
N GLU A 73 -6.84 -5.53 -0.69
CA GLU A 73 -8.02 -5.27 -1.52
C GLU A 73 -8.03 -6.15 -2.78
N ASP A 74 -7.01 -5.99 -3.63
CA ASP A 74 -6.89 -6.68 -4.91
C ASP A 74 -5.63 -7.54 -4.98
N SER A 75 -5.66 -8.54 -5.88
CA SER A 75 -4.52 -9.38 -6.27
C SER A 75 -3.25 -8.57 -6.58
N SER A 76 -3.40 -7.36 -7.11
CA SER A 76 -2.30 -6.41 -7.32
C SER A 76 -1.53 -6.06 -6.04
N GLY A 77 -2.22 -5.99 -4.90
CA GLY A 77 -1.62 -5.75 -3.58
C GLY A 77 -0.68 -6.88 -3.15
N LEU A 78 -1.04 -8.13 -3.46
CA LEU A 78 -0.18 -9.28 -3.21
C LEU A 78 1.10 -9.24 -4.05
N ILE A 79 1.01 -8.76 -5.31
CA ILE A 79 2.17 -8.62 -6.19
C ILE A 79 3.12 -7.55 -5.63
N ARG A 80 2.58 -6.42 -5.17
CA ARG A 80 3.33 -5.33 -4.52
C ARG A 80 4.05 -5.80 -3.26
N LEU A 81 3.41 -6.67 -2.48
CA LEU A 81 3.95 -7.19 -1.21
C LEU A 81 4.61 -8.57 -1.35
N ASN A 82 4.90 -9.02 -2.57
CA ASN A 82 5.43 -10.36 -2.82
C ASN A 82 6.77 -10.61 -2.10
N SER A 83 7.68 -9.64 -2.09
CA SER A 83 8.96 -9.80 -1.37
C SER A 83 8.74 -9.94 0.15
N LEU A 84 7.79 -9.20 0.71
CA LEU A 84 7.42 -9.30 2.12
C LEU A 84 6.85 -10.68 2.44
N LEU A 85 5.93 -11.16 1.60
CA LEU A 85 5.34 -12.49 1.75
C LEU A 85 6.41 -13.57 1.67
N LYS A 86 7.33 -13.50 0.70
CA LYS A 86 8.43 -14.47 0.56
C LYS A 86 9.33 -14.52 1.80
N CYS A 87 9.70 -13.37 2.35
CA CYS A 87 10.54 -13.31 3.56
C CYS A 87 9.81 -13.82 4.81
N MET A 88 8.50 -13.57 4.92
CA MET A 88 7.76 -13.80 6.14
C MET A 88 6.99 -15.13 6.17
N ILE A 89 6.74 -15.79 5.03
CA ILE A 89 6.16 -17.16 4.99
C ILE A 89 7.05 -18.17 5.75
N THR A 90 8.36 -17.92 5.83
CA THR A 90 9.30 -18.74 6.62
C THR A 90 9.05 -18.60 8.13
N VAL A 91 8.50 -17.48 8.58
CA VAL A 91 8.16 -17.19 9.97
C VAL A 91 6.67 -17.54 10.17
N LYS A 92 6.36 -18.69 10.77
CA LYS A 92 5.02 -19.32 10.88
C LYS A 92 3.95 -18.49 11.65
N GLY A 93 3.65 -17.27 11.20
CA GLY A 93 2.82 -16.30 11.91
C GLY A 93 2.14 -15.26 11.01
N VAL A 94 2.14 -15.47 9.69
CA VAL A 94 1.51 -14.56 8.73
C VAL A 94 0.15 -15.12 8.32
N THR A 95 -0.90 -14.33 8.53
CA THR A 95 -2.24 -14.63 7.98
C THR A 95 -2.55 -13.65 6.86
N ILE A 96 -2.99 -14.18 5.72
CA ILE A 96 -3.33 -13.38 4.54
C ILE A 96 -4.85 -13.42 4.38
N ARG A 97 -5.48 -12.25 4.28
CA ARG A 97 -6.93 -12.11 4.16
C ARG A 97 -7.28 -11.07 3.12
N GLN A 98 -8.23 -11.40 2.26
CA GLN A 98 -8.76 -10.46 1.28
C GLN A 98 -9.89 -9.63 1.89
N LEU A 99 -9.95 -8.34 1.57
CA LEU A 99 -11.09 -7.48 1.83
C LEU A 99 -12.25 -7.85 0.89
N ASP A 100 -13.47 -7.86 1.43
CA ASP A 100 -14.65 -8.19 0.64
C ASP A 100 -14.92 -7.10 -0.42
N PRO A 101 -14.99 -7.42 -1.73
CA PRO A 101 -15.29 -6.44 -2.78
C PRO A 101 -16.70 -5.84 -2.66
N LEU A 102 -17.61 -6.46 -1.91
CA LEU A 102 -18.96 -5.95 -1.67
C LEU A 102 -19.02 -4.92 -0.53
N HIS A 103 -17.88 -4.33 -0.15
CA HIS A 103 -17.74 -3.31 0.89
C HIS A 103 -18.17 -3.78 2.31
N ASN A 104 -18.45 -5.08 2.48
CA ASN A 104 -18.83 -5.66 3.77
C ASN A 104 -17.62 -6.29 4.46
N HIS A 105 -16.66 -5.45 4.87
CA HIS A 105 -15.42 -5.90 5.50
C HIS A 105 -15.59 -6.36 6.95
N ARG A 106 -16.75 -6.07 7.58
CA ARG A 106 -17.06 -6.44 8.97
C ARG A 106 -16.86 -7.92 9.27
N THR A 107 -17.17 -8.80 8.32
CA THR A 107 -17.04 -10.26 8.51
C THR A 107 -15.57 -10.68 8.61
N VAL A 108 -14.73 -10.14 7.74
CA VAL A 108 -13.27 -10.37 7.73
C VAL A 108 -12.64 -9.79 8.99
N LEU A 109 -13.01 -8.54 9.34
CA LEU A 109 -12.55 -7.86 10.55
C LEU A 109 -12.96 -8.62 11.83
N ARG A 110 -14.20 -9.13 11.91
CA ARG A 110 -14.62 -9.97 13.05
C ARG A 110 -13.78 -11.25 13.18
N ARG A 111 -13.37 -11.86 12.06
CA ARG A 111 -12.48 -13.03 12.10
C ARG A 111 -11.11 -12.67 12.66
N ILE A 112 -10.54 -11.51 12.28
CA ILE A 112 -9.25 -11.01 12.80
C ILE A 112 -9.33 -10.74 14.30
N ARG A 113 -10.43 -10.12 14.74
CA ARG A 113 -10.68 -9.90 16.16
C ARG A 113 -10.73 -11.22 16.93
N ASN A 114 -11.42 -12.22 16.38
CA ASN A 114 -11.55 -13.53 17.01
C ASN A 114 -10.24 -14.34 17.01
N SER A 115 -9.34 -14.12 16.03
CA SER A 115 -7.99 -14.69 16.07
C SER A 115 -7.06 -14.00 17.07
N GLY A 116 -7.45 -12.85 17.62
CA GLY A 116 -6.65 -12.10 18.59
C GLY A 116 -5.40 -11.46 17.99
N GLU A 117 -5.41 -11.20 16.68
CA GLU A 117 -4.29 -10.64 15.95
C GLU A 117 -4.17 -9.14 16.22
N LYS A 118 -3.02 -8.73 16.76
CA LYS A 118 -2.75 -7.35 17.19
C LYS A 118 -2.12 -6.49 16.10
N ASN A 119 -1.39 -7.12 15.18
CA ASN A 119 -0.59 -6.44 14.18
C ASN A 119 -1.24 -6.64 12.81
N ILE A 120 -1.61 -5.55 12.16
CA ILE A 120 -2.36 -5.56 10.91
C ILE A 120 -1.62 -4.71 9.88
N ILE A 121 -1.34 -5.29 8.73
CA ILE A 121 -0.87 -4.59 7.54
C ILE A 121 -2.07 -4.46 6.60
N LEU A 122 -2.42 -3.24 6.22
CA LEU A 122 -3.57 -2.92 5.39
C LEU A 122 -3.10 -2.34 4.04
N ASP A 123 -3.34 -3.12 2.99
CA ASP A 123 -3.19 -2.71 1.59
C ASP A 123 -4.55 -2.48 0.97
N CYS A 124 -4.93 -1.20 0.88
CA CYS A 124 -6.15 -0.77 0.21
C CYS A 124 -5.93 0.59 -0.46
N SER A 125 -6.79 0.88 -1.42
CA SER A 125 -6.90 2.18 -2.05
C SER A 125 -7.32 3.26 -1.05
N ILE A 126 -6.98 4.50 -1.37
CA ILE A 126 -7.31 5.67 -0.53
C ILE A 126 -8.83 5.89 -0.42
N GLU A 127 -9.59 5.46 -1.43
CA GLU A 127 -11.05 5.60 -1.48
C GLU A 127 -11.74 4.66 -0.49
N LEU A 128 -11.25 3.42 -0.36
CA LEU A 128 -11.81 2.41 0.54
C LEU A 128 -11.29 2.50 1.97
N LEU A 129 -10.09 3.08 2.16
CA LEU A 129 -9.43 3.12 3.46
C LEU A 129 -10.29 3.76 4.58
N PRO A 130 -10.98 4.91 4.38
CA PRO A 130 -11.84 5.50 5.41
C PRO A 130 -12.99 4.57 5.81
N GLU A 131 -13.57 3.85 4.84
CA GLU A 131 -14.66 2.91 5.11
C GLU A 131 -14.17 1.71 5.91
N VAL A 132 -13.02 1.13 5.53
CA VAL A 132 -12.39 0.02 6.25
C VAL A 132 -12.07 0.43 7.69
N LEU A 133 -11.48 1.61 7.91
CA LEU A 133 -11.15 2.10 9.24
C LEU A 133 -12.41 2.33 10.10
N LYS A 134 -13.47 2.91 9.52
CA LYS A 134 -14.76 3.10 10.21
C LYS A 134 -15.36 1.75 10.63
N GLN A 135 -15.32 0.75 9.75
CA GLN A 135 -15.79 -0.59 10.08
C GLN A 135 -14.91 -1.28 11.13
N ALA A 136 -13.59 -1.08 11.09
CA ALA A 136 -12.65 -1.61 12.08
C ALA A 136 -12.92 -1.04 13.48
N GLN A 137 -13.21 0.26 13.56
CA GLN A 137 -13.61 0.93 14.81
C GLN A 137 -14.90 0.32 15.37
N GLN A 138 -15.92 0.11 14.54
CA GLN A 138 -17.20 -0.49 14.95
C GLN A 138 -17.07 -1.94 15.44
N VAL A 139 -16.10 -2.69 14.91
CA VAL A 139 -15.82 -4.07 15.32
C VAL A 139 -14.97 -4.14 16.61
N GLY A 140 -14.35 -3.03 17.00
CA GLY A 140 -13.48 -2.94 18.17
C GLY A 140 -12.03 -3.35 17.90
N LEU A 141 -11.55 -3.16 16.68
CA LEU A 141 -10.15 -3.37 16.29
C LEU A 141 -9.29 -2.08 16.36
N MET A 142 -9.88 -0.97 16.79
CA MET A 142 -9.19 0.30 17.02
C MET A 142 -9.03 0.49 18.53
N THR A 143 -8.02 -0.17 19.10
CA THR A 143 -7.69 -0.09 20.53
C THR A 143 -6.17 0.06 20.68
N PRO A 144 -5.65 0.47 21.85
CA PRO A 144 -4.21 0.63 22.07
C PRO A 144 -3.38 -0.65 21.94
N LEU A 145 -4.04 -1.81 21.90
CA LEU A 145 -3.37 -3.09 21.69
C LEU A 145 -3.11 -3.39 20.21
N HIS A 146 -3.74 -2.64 19.30
CA HIS A 146 -3.65 -2.89 17.87
C HIS A 146 -2.67 -1.91 17.21
N ASN A 147 -1.86 -2.46 16.30
CA ASN A 147 -0.95 -1.71 15.48
C ASN A 147 -1.31 -1.91 14.00
N TYR A 148 -1.41 -0.80 13.28
CA TYR A 148 -1.73 -0.76 11.85
C TYR A 148 -0.54 -0.23 11.06
N ILE A 149 -0.14 -0.96 10.02
CA ILE A 149 0.70 -0.46 8.93
C ILE A 149 -0.19 -0.28 7.72
N ILE A 150 -0.31 0.95 7.24
CA ILE A 150 -1.04 1.25 6.01
C ILE A 150 -0.03 1.40 4.89
N THR A 151 -0.22 0.64 3.81
CA THR A 151 0.70 0.65 2.66
C THR A 151 0.42 1.79 1.68
N SER A 152 -0.72 2.46 1.82
CA SER A 152 -1.06 3.63 1.01
C SER A 152 -0.15 4.82 1.36
N LEU A 153 0.57 5.33 0.36
CA LEU A 153 1.50 6.47 0.48
C LEU A 153 0.77 7.80 0.71
N ASP A 154 -0.53 7.80 0.45
CA ASP A 154 -1.41 8.97 0.54
C ASP A 154 -2.22 9.00 1.84
N LEU A 155 -1.82 8.22 2.87
CA LEU A 155 -2.48 8.23 4.18
C LEU A 155 -2.67 9.64 4.75
N HIS A 156 -1.74 10.54 4.47
CA HIS A 156 -1.76 11.95 4.91
C HIS A 156 -2.96 12.75 4.36
N THR A 157 -3.65 12.27 3.34
CA THR A 157 -4.83 12.91 2.74
C THR A 157 -6.12 12.57 3.46
N ILE A 158 -6.12 11.56 4.32
CA ILE A 158 -7.30 11.11 5.06
C ILE A 158 -7.40 11.85 6.38
N ASP A 159 -8.62 12.26 6.71
CA ASP A 159 -8.94 12.75 8.04
C ASP A 159 -8.93 11.61 9.07
N LEU A 160 -7.95 11.68 9.98
CA LEU A 160 -7.78 10.72 11.08
C LEU A 160 -8.30 11.25 12.42
N GLU A 161 -8.93 12.44 12.47
CA GLU A 161 -9.51 13.00 13.70
C GLU A 161 -10.42 12.02 14.46
N PRO A 162 -11.31 11.24 13.82
CA PRO A 162 -12.19 10.30 14.51
C PRO A 162 -11.45 9.16 15.24
N TYR A 163 -10.20 8.90 14.86
CA TYR A 163 -9.39 7.80 15.38
C TYR A 163 -8.32 8.28 16.37
N LYS A 164 -8.15 9.59 16.53
CA LYS A 164 -7.15 10.17 17.43
C LYS A 164 -7.37 9.77 18.90
N TYR A 165 -8.62 9.54 19.29
CA TYR A 165 -9.00 9.18 20.66
C TYR A 165 -9.02 7.66 20.91
N SER A 166 -8.74 6.83 19.91
CA SER A 166 -8.76 5.37 20.07
C SER A 166 -7.42 4.77 20.53
N ASP A 167 -6.43 5.63 20.85
CA ASP A 167 -5.05 5.30 21.23
C ASP A 167 -4.38 4.23 20.34
N THR A 168 -4.87 4.10 19.11
CA THR A 168 -4.45 3.05 18.18
C THR A 168 -3.19 3.49 17.47
N ASN A 169 -2.21 2.60 17.38
CA ASN A 169 -0.98 2.91 16.65
C ASN A 169 -1.24 2.73 15.16
N ILE A 170 -1.36 3.84 14.44
CA ILE A 170 -1.47 3.85 12.97
C ILE A 170 -0.17 4.40 12.42
N THR A 171 0.48 3.61 11.58
CA THR A 171 1.68 4.02 10.86
C THR A 171 1.43 3.92 9.37
N GLY A 172 1.86 4.93 8.64
CA GLY A 172 1.91 4.90 7.19
C GLY A 172 3.20 5.49 6.68
N LEU A 173 3.39 5.40 5.38
CA LEU A 173 4.50 6.00 4.67
C LEU A 173 4.03 7.26 3.97
N ARG A 174 4.91 8.25 3.91
CA ARG A 174 4.67 9.49 3.15
C ARG A 174 5.91 9.80 2.32
N MET A 175 5.72 9.93 1.01
CA MET A 175 6.79 10.37 0.12
C MET A 175 6.92 11.88 0.03
N VAL A 176 5.82 12.60 0.20
CA VAL A 176 5.79 14.06 0.13
C VAL A 176 6.52 14.63 1.34
N ASN A 177 7.51 15.48 1.09
CA ASN A 177 8.17 16.26 2.14
C ASN A 177 7.33 17.52 2.43
N PRO A 178 6.73 17.66 3.63
CA PRO A 178 5.93 18.85 3.97
C PRO A 178 6.81 20.05 4.35
N TRP A 179 8.11 19.84 4.55
CA TRP A 179 9.06 20.87 4.98
C TRP A 179 9.94 21.37 3.83
N SER A 180 9.68 20.94 2.59
CA SER A 180 10.35 21.55 1.45
C SER A 180 9.74 22.94 1.21
N ASP A 181 10.50 23.98 1.51
CA ASP A 181 10.21 25.39 1.23
C ASP A 181 10.22 25.68 -0.29
N ILE A 182 9.34 25.03 -1.04
CA ILE A 182 9.18 25.29 -2.48
C ILE A 182 7.76 25.82 -2.67
N CYS A 183 7.66 27.15 -2.63
CA CYS A 183 6.52 27.94 -3.09
C CYS A 183 6.40 27.88 -4.63
#